data_AF-A0A7Y6F3X1-F1
#
_entry.id   AF-A0A7Y6F3X1-F1
#
_cell.length_a   1.000
_cell.length_b   1.000
_cell.length_c   1.000
_cell.angle_alpha   90.00
_cell.angle_beta   90.00
_cell.angle_gamma   90.00
#
_symmetry.space_group_name_H-M   'P 1'
#
loop_
_entity.id
_entity.type
_entity.pdbx_description
1 polymer ?
#
loop_
_entity_poly.entity_id
_entity_poly.type
_entity_poly.pdbx_seq_one_letter_code
_entity_poly.pdbx_strand_id
1 'polypeptide(L)'
;MQSAKRSHRAARSRQQPAVELVPDPVEESEEELDAYETFGMFRVVCPDCAQPIALLADEETLPQHALCATPWDPFGLTVCSGTGRPAGEALPAGEETGRHTQDATVLLTLPQTLDWRTQPFSHVGGPGSRPIGLQRVRGQAA
;
A
#
# COMPACT_ATOMS: atom_id res chain seq x y z
N MET A 1 -56.78 18.01 -12.07
CA MET A 1 -55.35 17.72 -12.33
C MET A 1 -54.51 18.33 -11.21
N GLN A 2 -54.22 17.59 -10.14
CA GLN A 2 -53.46 18.09 -9.00
C GLN A 2 -52.53 16.96 -8.52
N SER A 3 -51.31 16.92 -9.07
CA SER A 3 -50.28 15.99 -8.60
C SER A 3 -49.74 16.45 -7.25
N ALA A 4 -49.77 15.53 -6.29
CA ALA A 4 -49.39 15.73 -4.91
C ALA A 4 -47.90 16.10 -4.75
N LYS A 5 -47.64 17.11 -3.91
CA LYS A 5 -46.32 17.48 -3.39
C LYS A 5 -45.72 16.32 -2.61
N ARG A 6 -44.60 15.75 -3.07
CA ARG A 6 -43.77 14.86 -2.25
C ARG A 6 -42.89 15.69 -1.34
N SER A 7 -43.22 15.64 -0.05
CA SER A 7 -42.46 16.21 1.07
C SER A 7 -41.03 15.65 1.11
N HIS A 8 -40.06 16.55 1.25
CA HIS A 8 -38.66 16.19 1.46
C HIS A 8 -38.50 15.42 2.78
N ARG A 9 -37.93 14.21 2.72
CA ARG A 9 -37.53 13.45 3.91
C ARG A 9 -36.43 14.22 4.63
N ALA A 10 -36.73 14.78 5.80
CA ALA A 10 -35.73 15.31 6.70
C ALA A 10 -34.78 14.18 7.12
N ALA A 11 -33.48 14.34 6.84
CA ALA A 11 -32.45 13.44 7.33
C ALA A 11 -32.41 13.56 8.87
N ARG A 12 -32.89 12.52 9.56
CA ARG A 12 -32.67 12.36 11.00
C ARG A 12 -31.17 12.22 11.22
N SER A 13 -30.52 13.26 11.71
CA SER A 13 -29.16 13.17 12.25
C SER A 13 -29.21 12.30 13.50
N ARG A 14 -28.87 11.02 13.36
CA ARG A 14 -28.64 10.13 14.49
C ARG A 14 -27.22 10.42 14.96
N GLN A 15 -27.06 11.43 15.82
CA GLN A 15 -25.83 11.57 16.61
C GLN A 15 -25.73 10.31 17.46
N GLN A 16 -24.90 9.37 17.05
CA GLN A 16 -24.51 8.25 17.89
C GLN A 16 -23.63 8.85 19.01
N PRO A 17 -23.96 8.67 20.29
CA PRO A 17 -23.03 9.01 21.35
C PRO A 17 -21.79 8.12 21.14
N ALA A 18 -20.62 8.74 21.07
CA ALA A 18 -19.37 8.01 21.12
C ALA A 18 -19.31 7.33 22.49
N VAL A 19 -19.54 6.02 22.50
CA VAL A 19 -19.21 5.19 23.66
C VAL A 19 -17.70 5.17 23.69
N GLU A 20 -17.11 5.84 24.68
CA GLU A 20 -15.69 5.71 24.99
C GLU A 20 -15.47 4.24 25.38
N LEU A 21 -14.90 3.48 24.45
CA LEU A 21 -14.43 2.13 24.72
C LEU A 21 -13.21 2.27 25.61
N VAL A 22 -13.42 2.24 26.92
CA VAL A 22 -12.33 2.03 27.87
C VAL A 22 -11.86 0.59 27.64
N PRO A 23 -10.63 0.36 27.14
CA PRO A 23 -10.13 -1.01 27.05
C PRO A 23 -10.00 -1.56 28.48
N ASP A 24 -10.62 -2.71 28.73
CA ASP A 24 -10.33 -3.47 29.94
C ASP A 24 -8.81 -3.74 29.99
N PRO A 25 -8.17 -3.59 31.16
CA PRO A 25 -6.77 -3.99 31.32
C PRO A 25 -6.70 -5.49 31.11
N VAL A 26 -6.28 -5.90 29.91
CA VAL A 26 -5.84 -7.27 29.66
C VAL A 26 -4.56 -7.42 30.48
N GLU A 27 -4.60 -8.24 31.53
CA GLU A 27 -3.38 -8.68 32.22
C GLU A 27 -2.63 -9.55 31.21
N GLU A 28 -1.76 -8.90 30.42
CA GLU A 28 -0.87 -9.54 29.47
C GLU A 28 0.11 -10.40 30.28
N SER A 29 -0.17 -11.71 30.39
CA SER A 29 0.80 -12.64 30.94
C SER A 29 1.97 -12.75 29.95
N GLU A 30 3.19 -12.77 30.49
CA GLU A 30 4.43 -12.88 29.72
C GLU A 30 4.46 -14.15 28.85
N GLU A 31 3.62 -15.14 29.17
CA GLU A 31 3.43 -16.41 28.45
C GLU A 31 2.56 -16.28 27.18
N GLU A 32 1.70 -15.26 27.07
CA GLU A 32 0.85 -15.03 25.88
C GLU A 32 1.51 -14.07 24.87
N LEU A 33 2.47 -13.25 25.32
CA LEU A 33 3.32 -12.42 24.46
C LEU A 33 4.38 -13.24 23.70
N ASP A 34 4.81 -14.37 24.25
CA ASP A 34 5.71 -15.35 23.59
C ASP A 34 5.00 -16.14 22.49
N ALA A 35 3.66 -16.26 22.53
CA ALA A 35 2.87 -16.88 21.45
C ALA A 35 2.74 -15.99 20.20
N TYR A 36 3.10 -14.70 20.29
CA TYR A 36 3.35 -13.81 19.15
C TYR A 36 4.84 -13.79 18.78
N GLU A 37 5.53 -14.91 19.02
CA GLU A 37 6.89 -15.19 18.60
C GLU A 37 7.10 -14.67 17.18
N THR A 38 8.01 -13.70 17.08
CA THR A 38 8.55 -13.11 15.86
C THR A 38 8.72 -14.16 14.76
N PHE A 39 7.71 -14.35 13.90
CA PHE A 39 7.89 -15.16 12.70
C PHE A 39 9.01 -14.51 11.89
N GLY A 40 10.18 -15.15 11.89
CA GLY A 40 11.37 -14.63 11.23
C GLY A 40 11.10 -14.51 9.74
N MET A 41 10.76 -13.30 9.30
CA MET A 41 10.59 -12.97 7.89
C MET A 41 11.98 -12.78 7.28
N PHE A 42 12.29 -13.57 6.27
CA PHE A 42 13.49 -13.40 5.45
C PHE A 42 13.10 -13.24 3.99
N ARG A 43 14.06 -12.86 3.15
CA ARG A 43 13.82 -12.70 1.71
C ARG A 43 14.59 -13.76 0.92
N VAL A 44 13.92 -14.33 -0.05
CA VAL A 44 14.50 -15.24 -1.05
C VAL A 44 14.22 -14.71 -2.44
N VAL A 45 15.06 -15.04 -3.41
CA VAL A 45 14.87 -14.69 -4.82
C VAL A 45 14.18 -15.85 -5.52
N CYS A 46 13.01 -15.58 -6.09
CA CYS A 46 12.30 -16.58 -6.89
C CYS A 46 13.11 -16.96 -8.14
N PRO A 47 13.34 -18.25 -8.41
CA PRO A 47 14.08 -18.69 -9.60
C PRO A 47 13.36 -18.38 -10.93
N ASP A 48 12.03 -18.21 -10.92
CA ASP A 48 11.25 -17.99 -12.14
C ASP A 48 11.11 -16.50 -12.51
N CYS A 49 10.86 -15.62 -11.54
CA CYS A 49 10.67 -14.19 -11.81
C CYS A 49 11.83 -13.30 -11.36
N ALA A 50 12.84 -13.87 -10.69
CA ALA A 50 14.01 -13.16 -10.13
C ALA A 50 13.64 -12.00 -9.17
N GLN A 51 12.41 -11.98 -8.64
CA GLN A 51 12.00 -11.00 -7.65
C GLN A 51 12.25 -11.51 -6.23
N PRO A 52 12.61 -10.62 -5.29
CA PRO A 52 12.67 -10.96 -3.88
C PRO A 52 11.26 -11.19 -3.33
N ILE A 53 11.08 -12.30 -2.61
CA ILE A 53 9.85 -12.73 -1.96
C ILE A 53 10.11 -12.78 -0.46
N ALA A 54 9.19 -12.25 0.34
CA ALA A 54 9.20 -12.45 1.79
C ALA A 54 8.69 -13.85 2.11
N LEU A 55 9.46 -14.60 2.89
CA LEU A 55 9.17 -15.97 3.30
C LEU A 55 9.25 -16.03 4.84
N LEU A 56 8.34 -16.77 5.45
CA LEU A 56 8.39 -17.08 6.88
C LEU A 56 9.29 -18.29 7.14
N ALA A 57 9.85 -18.36 8.36
CA ALA A 57 10.79 -19.42 8.76
C ALA A 57 10.22 -20.85 8.63
N ASP A 58 8.91 -21.01 8.72
CA ASP A 58 8.17 -22.28 8.66
C ASP A 58 7.56 -22.57 7.27
N GLU A 59 7.70 -21.67 6.30
CA GLU A 59 7.19 -21.87 4.95
C GLU A 59 8.14 -22.69 4.08
N GLU A 60 7.75 -23.93 3.79
CA GLU A 60 8.54 -24.86 2.96
C GLU A 60 8.39 -24.63 1.44
N THR A 61 7.42 -23.82 1.03
CA THR A 61 7.14 -23.52 -0.39
C THR A 61 6.95 -22.03 -0.61
N LEU A 62 7.31 -21.54 -1.80
CA LEU A 62 7.15 -20.14 -2.15
C LEU A 62 5.66 -19.75 -2.14
N PRO A 63 5.28 -18.67 -1.44
CA PRO A 63 3.90 -18.22 -1.39
C PRO A 63 3.43 -17.77 -2.77
N GLN A 64 2.11 -17.65 -2.92
CA GLN A 64 1.54 -17.09 -4.14
C GLN A 64 2.01 -15.65 -4.32
N HIS A 65 2.66 -15.40 -5.46
CA HIS A 65 3.17 -14.10 -5.84
C HIS A 65 2.91 -13.86 -7.32
N ALA A 66 2.94 -12.60 -7.73
CA ALA A 66 2.60 -12.19 -9.08
C ALA A 66 3.76 -11.45 -9.76
N LEU A 67 3.80 -11.54 -11.08
CA LEU A 67 4.68 -10.77 -11.92
C LEU A 67 3.92 -9.55 -12.46
N CYS A 68 4.53 -8.37 -12.36
CA CYS A 68 4.15 -7.22 -13.18
C CYS A 68 4.83 -7.37 -14.54
N ALA A 69 4.05 -7.46 -15.63
CA ALA A 69 4.63 -7.53 -16.97
C ALA A 69 5.54 -6.33 -17.29
N THR A 70 5.16 -5.14 -16.80
CA THR A 70 6.02 -3.94 -16.82
C THR A 70 5.82 -3.13 -15.53
N PRO A 71 6.79 -2.30 -15.11
CA PRO A 71 6.61 -1.38 -13.98
C PRO A 71 5.48 -0.35 -14.18
N TRP A 72 5.04 -0.15 -15.42
CA TRP A 72 4.01 0.84 -15.79
C TRP A 72 2.61 0.23 -15.95
N ASP A 73 2.47 -1.09 -15.80
CA ASP A 73 1.19 -1.80 -15.81
C ASP A 73 0.99 -2.57 -14.49
N PRO A 74 0.63 -1.87 -13.40
CA PRO A 74 0.46 -2.48 -12.08
C PRO A 74 -0.82 -3.33 -11.97
N PHE A 75 -1.71 -3.28 -12.97
CA PHE A 75 -2.98 -4.02 -12.96
C PHE A 75 -2.91 -5.31 -13.77
N GLY A 76 -1.95 -5.43 -14.70
CA GLY A 76 -1.65 -6.65 -15.44
C GLY A 76 -0.92 -7.73 -14.63
N LEU A 77 -1.19 -7.86 -13.34
CA LEU A 77 -0.57 -8.87 -12.48
C LEU A 77 -1.01 -10.28 -12.88
N THR A 78 -0.04 -11.14 -13.17
CA THR A 78 -0.28 -12.57 -13.40
C THR A 78 0.44 -13.39 -12.35
N VAL A 79 -0.19 -14.46 -11.85
CA VAL A 79 0.45 -15.39 -10.90
C VAL A 79 1.74 -15.93 -11.52
N CYS A 80 2.84 -15.85 -10.76
CA CYS A 80 4.13 -16.36 -11.18
C CYS A 80 4.11 -17.89 -11.21
N SER A 81 4.73 -18.49 -12.23
CA SER A 81 4.90 -19.94 -12.35
C SER A 81 5.74 -20.54 -11.21
N GLY A 82 6.53 -19.73 -10.51
CA GLY A 82 7.28 -20.13 -9.33
C GLY A 82 6.47 -20.28 -8.05
N THR A 83 5.17 -19.95 -8.06
CA THR A 83 4.28 -20.16 -6.91
C THR A 83 4.26 -21.64 -6.53
N GLY A 84 4.46 -21.94 -5.24
CA GLY A 84 4.44 -23.30 -4.71
C GLY A 84 5.71 -24.11 -4.97
N ARG A 85 6.76 -23.53 -5.58
CA ARG A 85 8.07 -24.19 -5.67
C ARG A 85 8.69 -24.35 -4.28
N PRO A 86 9.52 -25.39 -4.04
CA PRO A 86 10.20 -25.57 -2.77
C PRO A 86 11.06 -24.36 -2.40
N ALA A 87 10.97 -23.89 -1.16
CA ALA A 87 11.75 -22.77 -0.67
C ALA A 87 13.27 -23.01 -0.80
N GLY A 88 13.72 -24.26 -0.63
CA GLY A 88 15.12 -24.64 -0.79
C GLY A 88 15.69 -24.52 -2.21
N GLU A 89 14.84 -24.34 -3.23
CA GLU A 89 15.30 -24.04 -4.61
C GLU A 89 15.53 -22.54 -4.83
N ALA A 90 15.01 -21.68 -3.95
CA ALA A 90 15.21 -20.25 -4.02
C ALA A 90 16.55 -19.85 -3.39
N LEU A 91 17.21 -18.88 -4.00
CA LEU A 91 18.44 -18.33 -3.42
C LEU A 91 18.07 -17.35 -2.30
N PRO A 92 18.82 -17.27 -1.19
CA PRO A 92 18.64 -16.18 -0.25
C PRO A 92 18.82 -14.87 -1.02
N ALA A 93 17.87 -13.93 -0.87
CA ALA A 93 18.10 -12.58 -1.34
C ALA A 93 19.30 -12.09 -0.54
N GLY A 94 20.37 -11.76 -1.24
CA GLY A 94 21.52 -11.19 -0.59
C GLY A 94 21.09 -9.87 0.05
N GLU A 95 21.96 -9.31 0.87
CA GLU A 95 21.90 -7.88 1.11
C GLU A 95 22.35 -7.17 -0.19
N GLU A 96 21.63 -7.35 -1.30
CA GLU A 96 22.10 -6.85 -2.60
C GLU A 96 22.07 -5.31 -2.62
N THR A 97 23.25 -4.76 -2.34
CA THR A 97 24.02 -3.91 -3.26
C THR A 97 23.20 -2.79 -3.87
N GLY A 98 22.92 -1.77 -3.07
CA GLY A 98 22.24 -0.58 -3.57
C GLY A 98 21.49 0.23 -2.54
N ARG A 99 21.62 -0.08 -1.23
CA ARG A 99 21.24 0.85 -0.18
C ARG A 99 22.18 2.06 -0.26
N HIS A 100 21.94 2.92 -1.25
CA HIS A 100 22.36 4.30 -1.21
C HIS A 100 21.83 4.82 0.11
N THR A 101 22.72 4.92 1.09
CA THR A 101 22.46 5.58 2.37
C THR A 101 22.39 7.07 2.02
N GLN A 102 21.32 7.42 1.32
CA GLN A 102 20.90 8.79 1.15
C GLN A 102 20.47 9.25 2.53
N ASP A 103 20.87 10.45 2.89
CA ASP A 103 20.46 11.08 4.13
C ASP A 103 18.92 11.00 4.23
N ALA A 104 18.43 10.34 5.28
CA ALA A 104 17.00 10.13 5.49
C ALA A 104 16.24 11.46 5.53
N THR A 105 16.90 12.54 5.98
CA THR A 105 16.32 13.88 5.94
C THR A 105 16.04 14.34 4.51
N VAL A 106 16.89 14.03 3.53
CA VAL A 106 16.66 14.40 2.13
C VAL A 106 15.49 13.61 1.52
N LEU A 107 15.35 12.33 1.84
CA LEU A 107 14.26 11.48 1.34
C LEU A 107 12.90 11.82 1.96
N LEU A 108 12.89 12.22 3.24
CA LEU A 108 11.66 12.47 4.00
C LEU A 108 11.22 13.94 3.96
N THR A 109 12.08 14.85 3.49
CA THR A 109 11.70 16.25 3.30
C THR A 109 10.97 16.41 1.98
N LEU A 110 9.67 16.68 2.06
CA LEU A 110 8.89 17.08 0.90
C LEU A 110 9.48 18.38 0.32
N PRO A 111 9.83 18.43 -0.98
CA PRO A 111 10.28 19.67 -1.61
C PRO A 111 9.25 20.79 -1.39
N GLN A 112 9.71 22.00 -1.05
CA GLN A 112 8.81 23.14 -0.78
C GLN A 112 7.89 23.49 -1.96
N THR A 113 8.29 23.13 -3.18
CA THR A 113 7.52 23.34 -4.41
C THR A 113 6.53 22.21 -4.71
N LEU A 114 6.55 21.11 -3.94
CA LEU A 114 5.73 19.93 -4.18
C LEU A 114 4.54 19.91 -3.21
N ASP A 115 3.39 20.42 -3.67
CA ASP A 115 2.12 20.15 -3.00
C ASP A 115 1.56 18.80 -3.49
N TRP A 116 1.63 17.77 -2.64
CA TRP A 116 1.14 16.42 -2.97
C TRP A 116 -0.38 16.38 -3.20
N ARG A 117 -1.12 17.38 -2.68
CA ARG A 117 -2.59 17.47 -2.81
C ARG A 117 -3.04 17.96 -4.18
N THR A 118 -2.18 18.65 -4.92
CA THR A 118 -2.47 19.13 -6.28
C THR A 118 -1.95 18.19 -7.36
N GLN A 119 -1.40 17.04 -6.98
CA GLN A 119 -0.90 16.05 -7.94
C GLN A 119 -2.07 15.39 -8.68
N PRO A 120 -1.86 14.98 -9.95
CA PRO A 120 -2.93 14.44 -10.81
C PRO A 120 -3.58 13.14 -10.30
N PHE A 121 -2.96 12.45 -9.34
CA PHE A 121 -3.48 11.26 -8.68
C PHE A 121 -4.02 11.53 -7.26
N SER A 122 -4.05 12.78 -6.82
CA SER A 122 -4.60 13.13 -5.51
C SER A 122 -6.12 12.98 -5.52
N HIS A 123 -6.67 12.35 -4.48
CA HIS A 123 -8.12 12.24 -4.26
C HIS A 123 -8.74 13.54 -3.72
N VAL A 124 -7.96 14.62 -3.61
CA VAL A 124 -8.45 15.93 -3.18
C VAL A 124 -9.29 16.54 -4.31
N GLY A 125 -10.54 16.13 -4.33
CA GLY A 125 -11.49 16.53 -5.34
C GLY A 125 -12.81 15.81 -5.17
N GLY A 126 -13.74 16.39 -4.41
CA GLY A 126 -15.12 15.91 -4.37
C GLY A 126 -15.81 15.99 -5.74
N PRO A 127 -17.07 15.53 -5.85
CA PRO A 127 -17.86 15.62 -7.07
C PRO A 127 -17.85 17.06 -7.63
N GLY A 128 -17.33 17.24 -8.85
CA GLY A 128 -17.20 18.55 -9.50
C GLY A 128 -15.82 19.20 -9.43
N SER A 129 -14.85 18.57 -8.76
CA SER A 129 -13.45 18.98 -8.89
C SER A 129 -12.96 18.77 -10.33
N ARG A 130 -12.22 19.76 -10.84
CA ARG A 130 -11.55 19.68 -12.14
C ARG A 130 -10.05 19.67 -11.89
N PRO A 131 -9.28 18.80 -12.58
CA PRO A 131 -7.83 18.81 -12.45
C PRO A 131 -7.30 20.21 -12.80
N ILE A 132 -6.33 20.69 -12.02
CA ILE A 132 -5.62 21.93 -12.32
C ILE A 132 -4.88 21.70 -13.65
N GLY A 133 -5.33 22.36 -14.71
CA GLY A 133 -4.67 22.25 -16.01
C GLY A 133 -3.27 22.84 -15.92
N LEU A 134 -2.25 21.99 -16.00
CA LEU A 134 -0.87 22.45 -16.17
C LEU A 134 -0.83 23.27 -17.46
N GLN A 135 -0.61 24.58 -17.33
CA GLN A 135 -0.29 25.42 -18.49
C GLN A 135 0.96 24.83 -19.13
N ARG A 136 0.79 24.24 -20.32
CA ARG A 136 1.88 23.72 -21.15
C ARG A 136 2.87 24.85 -21.35
N VAL A 137 3.98 24.84 -20.62
CA VAL A 137 5.13 25.71 -20.87
C VAL A 137 5.57 25.37 -22.29
N ARG A 138 5.26 26.26 -23.24
CA ARG A 138 5.76 26.17 -24.61
C ARG A 138 7.26 26.45 -24.52
N GLY A 139 8.08 25.41 -24.59
CA GLY A 139 9.51 25.59 -24.81
C GLY A 139 9.70 26.36 -26.12
N GLN A 140 10.19 27.59 -26.03
CA GLN A 140 10.78 28.27 -27.18
C GLN A 140 12.13 27.60 -27.43
N ALA A 141 12.24 26.91 -28.56
CA ALA A 141 13.52 26.52 -29.12
C ALA A 141 13.97 27.61 -30.10
N ALA A 142 15.29 27.83 -30.10
CA ALA A 142 16.11 28.81 -30.83
C ALA A 142 16.24 30.20 -30.18
#